data_AF-A0A2D4WTE0-F1
#
_entry.id   AF-A0A2D4WTE0-F1
#
_cell.length_a   1.000
_cell.length_b   1.000
_cell.length_c   1.000
_cell.angle_alpha   90.00
_cell.angle_beta   90.00
_cell.angle_gamma   90.00
#
_symmetry.space_group_name_H-M   'P 1'
#
loop_
_entity.id
_entity.type
_entity.pdbx_description
1 polymer ?
#
loop_
_entity_poly.entity_id
_entity_poly.type
_entity_poly.pdbx_seq_one_letter_code
_entity_poly.pdbx_strand_id
1 'polypeptide(L)'
;MYRKFMTKKTSLTLACATGLAFTAGAAPSASETSEDEPESVVLTGIIRDFNEKSEENGHPDFENRPESGFGHYVGNVGLQLNAEGKPVFTGNGRKLKRDYKDASGNQICWALYDPDLGDSEGRLAVYDQGGINSSATFESWFNDVLGVNMSRTLDLELERQSDGSYVFDSNEAQWCKDVGGFFPIE
;
A
#
# COMPACT_ATOMS: atom_id res chain seq x y z
N MET A 1 -21.62 7.50 1.52
CA MET A 1 -21.69 6.04 1.77
C MET A 1 -20.27 5.55 1.99
N TYR A 2 -19.92 5.10 3.20
CA TYR A 2 -18.55 4.71 3.57
C TYR A 2 -18.19 3.33 2.96
N ARG A 3 -17.08 3.23 2.24
CA ARG A 3 -16.49 1.94 1.79
C ARG A 3 -15.85 1.24 2.98
N LYS A 4 -16.67 0.56 3.79
CA LYS A 4 -16.25 -0.31 4.90
C LYS A 4 -16.30 -1.76 4.43
N PHE A 5 -15.15 -2.43 4.39
CA PHE A 5 -15.13 -3.88 4.63
C PHE A 5 -15.50 -4.06 6.10
N MET A 6 -16.76 -4.40 6.40
CA MET A 6 -17.16 -4.71 7.78
C MET A 6 -18.20 -5.82 7.82
N THR A 7 -17.76 -6.93 8.42
CA THR A 7 -18.51 -8.10 8.84
C THR A 7 -19.78 -7.68 9.56
N LYS A 8 -20.93 -8.21 9.10
CA LYS A 8 -22.26 -7.89 9.64
C LYS A 8 -22.36 -8.26 11.12
N LYS A 9 -22.63 -7.29 11.98
CA LYS A 9 -23.43 -7.48 13.20
C LYS A 9 -24.54 -6.44 13.21
N THR A 10 -25.75 -6.96 13.08
CA THR A 10 -27.03 -6.25 13.02
C THR A 10 -27.35 -5.65 14.39
N SER A 11 -27.75 -4.38 14.44
CA SER A 11 -28.57 -3.86 15.53
C SER A 11 -29.46 -2.72 15.01
N LEU A 12 -30.75 -2.90 15.25
CA LEU A 12 -31.88 -2.12 14.80
C LEU A 12 -32.02 -0.86 15.68
N THR A 13 -32.26 0.30 15.06
CA THR A 13 -32.59 1.56 15.76
C THR A 13 -34.04 1.93 15.51
N LEU A 14 -34.76 2.47 16.52
CA LEU A 14 -35.57 3.70 16.34
C LEU A 14 -36.09 4.25 17.69
N ALA A 15 -35.91 5.56 17.92
CA ALA A 15 -36.92 6.42 18.54
C ALA A 15 -36.68 7.90 18.20
N CYS A 16 -37.77 8.60 17.87
CA CYS A 16 -37.89 9.99 17.40
C CYS A 16 -37.69 11.07 18.49
N ALA A 17 -37.35 12.31 18.10
CA ALA A 17 -37.99 13.53 18.59
C ALA A 17 -37.53 14.80 17.81
N THR A 18 -38.43 15.78 17.75
CA THR A 18 -38.46 17.02 16.96
C THR A 18 -37.85 18.25 17.65
N GLY A 19 -37.25 19.16 16.85
CA GLY A 19 -37.37 20.63 16.96
C GLY A 19 -36.32 21.42 17.77
N LEU A 20 -35.64 22.38 17.12
CA LEU A 20 -35.41 23.81 17.50
C LEU A 20 -34.24 24.40 16.70
N ALA A 21 -34.46 25.59 16.12
CA ALA A 21 -33.45 26.33 15.35
C ALA A 21 -32.41 26.98 16.26
N PHE A 22 -31.13 26.78 15.94
CA PHE A 22 -29.99 27.53 16.47
C PHE A 22 -29.15 28.06 15.31
N THR A 23 -28.97 29.38 15.23
CA THR A 23 -27.96 30.01 14.40
C THR A 23 -26.59 29.77 15.05
N ALA A 24 -25.87 28.75 14.60
CA ALA A 24 -24.48 28.55 14.99
C ALA A 24 -23.58 29.30 14.00
N GLY A 25 -22.87 30.32 14.50
CA GLY A 25 -21.71 30.85 13.81
C GLY A 25 -20.71 29.71 13.59
N ALA A 26 -20.25 29.54 12.35
CA ALA A 26 -19.18 28.62 12.03
C ALA A 26 -17.89 29.14 12.69
N ALA A 27 -17.61 28.63 13.90
CA ALA A 27 -16.25 28.66 14.41
C ALA A 27 -15.38 27.85 13.44
N PRO A 28 -14.18 28.33 13.07
CA PRO A 28 -13.25 27.51 12.32
C PRO A 28 -13.00 26.24 13.13
N SER A 29 -13.23 25.09 12.49
CA SER A 29 -12.87 23.79 13.05
C SER A 29 -11.35 23.77 13.14
N ALA A 30 -10.81 24.11 14.31
CA ALA A 30 -9.44 23.75 14.64
C ALA A 30 -9.39 22.22 14.57
N SER A 31 -8.55 21.68 13.70
CA SER A 31 -8.18 20.27 13.79
C SER A 31 -7.62 20.08 15.19
N GLU A 32 -8.31 19.30 16.02
CA GLU A 32 -7.80 18.91 17.32
C GLU A 32 -6.59 17.99 17.07
N THR A 33 -5.39 18.56 17.09
CA THR A 33 -4.18 17.81 17.36
C THR A 33 -4.36 17.25 18.77
N SER A 34 -4.69 15.96 18.89
CA SER A 34 -4.78 15.30 20.18
C SER A 34 -3.42 15.38 20.87
N GLU A 35 -3.34 16.11 21.99
CA GLU A 35 -2.12 16.33 22.80
C GLU A 35 -1.49 15.03 23.36
N ASP A 36 -2.09 13.86 23.10
CA ASP A 36 -1.65 12.54 23.61
C ASP A 36 -0.90 11.67 22.58
N GLU A 37 -0.64 12.16 21.37
CA GLU A 37 0.13 11.39 20.38
C GLU A 37 1.66 11.51 20.63
N PRO A 38 2.43 10.40 20.53
CA PRO A 38 3.86 10.44 20.81
C PRO A 38 4.63 11.22 19.75
N GLU A 39 5.68 11.93 20.16
CA GLU A 39 6.57 12.68 19.26
C GLU A 39 7.36 11.77 18.29
N SER A 40 7.56 10.49 18.66
CA SER A 40 8.13 9.49 17.77
C SER A 40 7.49 8.13 17.94
N VAL A 41 7.53 7.33 16.87
CA VAL A 41 7.12 5.92 16.87
C VAL A 41 8.16 5.08 16.16
N VAL A 42 8.38 3.85 16.63
CA VAL A 42 9.26 2.88 15.94
C VAL A 42 8.42 1.97 15.07
N LEU A 43 8.67 2.01 13.77
CA LEU A 43 8.12 1.07 12.80
C LEU A 43 9.14 -0.04 12.54
N THR A 44 8.84 -1.22 13.05
CA THR A 44 9.65 -2.42 12.82
C THR A 44 9.14 -3.17 11.59
N GLY A 45 10.01 -3.32 10.59
CA GLY A 45 9.73 -4.05 9.35
C GLY A 45 10.71 -5.19 9.10
N ILE A 46 10.40 -6.00 8.09
CA ILE A 46 11.32 -6.98 7.53
C ILE A 46 11.81 -6.46 6.19
N ILE A 47 13.13 -6.37 6.04
CA ILE A 47 13.78 -6.02 4.78
C ILE A 47 14.51 -7.23 4.21
N ARG A 48 14.53 -7.33 2.88
CA ARG A 48 15.19 -8.35 2.08
C ARG A 48 15.90 -7.67 0.93
N ASP A 49 17.07 -8.19 0.58
CA ASP A 49 17.80 -7.77 -0.61
C ASP A 49 17.74 -8.89 -1.67
N PHE A 50 17.78 -8.47 -2.94
CA PHE A 50 17.72 -9.36 -4.09
C PHE A 50 18.74 -8.92 -5.14
N ASN A 51 19.55 -9.88 -5.58
CA ASN A 51 20.44 -9.65 -6.72
C ASN A 51 19.62 -9.37 -8.00
N GLU A 52 20.14 -8.48 -8.82
CA GLU A 52 19.63 -8.23 -10.17
C GLU A 52 19.58 -9.54 -10.97
N LYS A 53 18.58 -9.67 -11.85
CA LYS A 53 18.25 -10.91 -12.55
C LYS A 53 19.40 -11.56 -13.33
N SER A 54 20.32 -10.77 -13.89
CA SER A 54 21.44 -11.26 -14.70
C SER A 54 22.69 -11.61 -13.88
N GLU A 55 22.73 -11.23 -12.61
CA GLU A 55 23.79 -11.61 -11.68
C GLU A 55 23.68 -13.07 -11.20
N GLU A 56 24.76 -13.58 -10.60
CA GLU A 56 24.73 -14.91 -9.98
C GLU A 56 23.69 -14.95 -8.84
N ASN A 57 22.83 -15.96 -8.89
CA ASN A 57 21.64 -16.08 -8.03
C ASN A 57 20.65 -14.89 -8.14
N GLY A 58 20.67 -14.18 -9.27
CA GLY A 58 19.72 -13.12 -9.60
C GLY A 58 18.27 -13.57 -9.52
N HIS A 59 17.40 -12.74 -8.95
CA HIS A 59 15.99 -13.08 -8.81
C HIS A 59 15.23 -12.78 -10.12
N PRO A 60 14.49 -13.74 -10.70
CA PRO A 60 13.96 -13.63 -12.06
C PRO A 60 12.86 -12.56 -12.25
N ASP A 61 12.29 -12.07 -11.16
CA ASP A 61 11.24 -11.05 -11.16
C ASP A 61 11.78 -9.61 -11.07
N PHE A 62 12.95 -9.40 -10.47
CA PHE A 62 13.50 -8.07 -10.27
C PHE A 62 14.27 -7.61 -11.51
N GLU A 63 14.19 -6.31 -11.81
CA GLU A 63 14.70 -5.70 -13.06
C GLU A 63 14.17 -6.35 -14.35
N ASN A 64 13.10 -7.15 -14.25
CA ASN A 64 12.50 -7.82 -15.39
C ASN A 64 11.52 -6.88 -16.11
N ARG A 65 11.72 -6.67 -17.41
CA ARG A 65 10.81 -5.87 -18.22
C ARG A 65 9.53 -6.67 -18.54
N PRO A 66 8.34 -6.17 -18.17
CA PRO A 66 7.07 -6.80 -18.57
C PRO A 66 6.86 -6.78 -20.09
N GLU A 67 6.11 -7.73 -20.64
CA GLU A 67 5.86 -7.86 -22.08
C GLU A 67 5.15 -6.63 -22.68
N SER A 68 4.23 -6.04 -21.92
CA SER A 68 3.48 -4.82 -22.23
C SER A 68 4.25 -3.53 -21.87
N GLY A 69 5.53 -3.66 -21.50
CA GLY A 69 6.47 -2.61 -21.12
C GLY A 69 6.23 -2.00 -19.74
N PHE A 70 7.15 -1.16 -19.26
CA PHE A 70 7.07 -0.55 -17.92
C PHE A 70 5.80 0.26 -17.67
N GLY A 71 5.25 0.16 -16.45
CA GLY A 71 4.08 0.92 -16.01
C GLY A 71 3.39 0.26 -14.81
N HIS A 72 2.19 0.75 -14.49
CA HIS A 72 1.39 0.22 -13.38
C HIS A 72 0.62 -1.03 -13.82
N TYR A 73 0.82 -2.14 -13.11
CA TYR A 73 0.08 -3.39 -13.32
C TYR A 73 -0.86 -3.65 -12.15
N VAL A 74 -2.07 -4.11 -12.48
CA VAL A 74 -3.12 -4.43 -11.51
C VAL A 74 -3.58 -5.87 -11.69
N GLY A 75 -4.20 -6.44 -10.66
CA GLY A 75 -4.69 -7.82 -10.67
C GLY A 75 -3.62 -8.89 -10.45
N ASN A 76 -2.33 -8.56 -10.54
CA ASN A 76 -1.21 -9.49 -10.29
C ASN A 76 -1.22 -10.10 -8.88
N VAL A 77 -1.64 -9.31 -7.89
CA VAL A 77 -1.69 -9.71 -6.48
C VAL A 77 -3.14 -9.78 -6.04
N GLY A 78 -3.48 -10.82 -5.30
CA GLY A 78 -4.82 -11.07 -4.79
C GLY A 78 -5.27 -10.01 -3.78
N LEU A 79 -6.58 -9.81 -3.68
CA LEU A 79 -7.17 -8.88 -2.71
C LEU A 79 -7.20 -9.42 -1.28
N GLN A 80 -6.83 -10.68 -1.11
CA GLN A 80 -6.79 -11.37 0.18
C GLN A 80 -5.40 -11.96 0.37
N LEU A 81 -4.94 -11.93 1.62
CA LEU A 81 -3.72 -12.60 2.03
C LEU A 81 -3.99 -14.10 2.18
N ASN A 82 -2.94 -14.92 2.10
CA ASN A 82 -3.03 -16.34 2.41
C ASN A 82 -3.19 -16.59 3.92
N ALA A 83 -3.25 -17.86 4.32
CA ALA A 83 -3.41 -18.27 5.73
C ALA A 83 -2.25 -17.78 6.62
N GLU A 84 -1.07 -17.57 6.03
CA GLU A 84 0.13 -17.06 6.68
C GLU A 84 0.22 -15.53 6.68
N GLY A 85 -0.81 -14.83 6.18
CA GLY A 85 -0.84 -13.37 6.12
C GLY A 85 0.05 -12.77 5.04
N LYS A 86 0.40 -13.52 3.99
CA LYS A 86 1.26 -13.08 2.88
C LYS A 86 0.46 -12.77 1.61
N PRO A 87 0.93 -11.82 0.77
CA PRO A 87 0.33 -11.58 -0.54
C PRO A 87 0.33 -12.82 -1.41
N VAL A 88 -0.68 -12.95 -2.29
CA VAL A 88 -0.84 -14.10 -3.18
C VAL A 88 -0.74 -13.64 -4.63
N PHE A 89 0.16 -14.26 -5.41
CA PHE A 89 0.21 -14.03 -6.84
C PHE A 89 -0.97 -14.71 -7.54
N THR A 90 -1.64 -14.00 -8.43
CA THR A 90 -2.81 -14.55 -9.14
C THR A 90 -2.50 -14.91 -10.60
N GLY A 91 -1.42 -14.38 -11.18
CA GLY A 91 -1.12 -14.48 -12.61
C GLY A 91 -2.06 -13.69 -13.54
N ASN A 92 -3.08 -13.02 -13.01
CA ASN A 92 -4.12 -12.32 -13.80
C ASN A 92 -3.79 -10.85 -14.09
N GLY A 93 -2.51 -10.52 -14.13
CA GLY A 93 -2.03 -9.17 -14.34
C GLY A 93 -2.50 -8.52 -15.62
N ARG A 94 -2.70 -7.20 -15.53
CA ARG A 94 -2.90 -6.34 -16.69
C ARG A 94 -2.30 -4.97 -16.45
N LYS A 95 -1.66 -4.40 -17.47
CA LYS A 95 -1.18 -3.02 -17.43
C LYS A 95 -2.37 -2.05 -17.42
N LEU A 96 -2.40 -1.15 -16.44
CA LEU A 96 -3.35 -0.06 -16.37
C LEU A 96 -2.93 1.04 -17.37
N LYS A 97 -3.76 1.27 -18.39
CA LYS A 97 -3.58 2.30 -19.43
C LYS A 97 -4.26 3.60 -19.08
N ARG A 98 -5.29 3.55 -18.24
CA ARG A 98 -6.02 4.70 -17.70
C ARG A 98 -6.60 4.31 -16.36
N ASP A 99 -6.44 5.18 -15.38
CA ASP A 99 -6.96 4.94 -14.03
C ASP A 99 -8.48 4.90 -13.98
N TYR A 100 -8.97 4.16 -13.00
CA TYR A 100 -10.35 4.19 -12.54
C TYR A 100 -10.59 5.48 -11.77
N LYS A 101 -11.82 5.99 -11.82
CA LYS A 101 -12.19 7.21 -11.10
C LYS A 101 -13.49 7.05 -10.35
N ASP A 102 -13.62 7.71 -9.21
CA ASP A 102 -14.91 7.87 -8.55
C ASP A 102 -15.85 8.80 -9.34
N ALA A 103 -17.10 8.92 -8.89
CA ALA A 103 -18.08 9.84 -9.49
C ALA A 103 -17.68 11.33 -9.46
N SER A 104 -16.74 11.71 -8.59
CA SER A 104 -16.21 13.08 -8.51
C SER A 104 -15.01 13.29 -9.44
N GLY A 105 -14.55 12.23 -10.11
CA GLY A 105 -13.40 12.25 -11.01
C GLY A 105 -12.04 12.01 -10.33
N ASN A 106 -12.01 11.72 -9.03
CA ASN A 106 -10.77 11.38 -8.32
C ASN A 106 -10.32 9.97 -8.69
N GLN A 107 -9.00 9.75 -8.80
CA GLN A 107 -8.46 8.41 -9.05
C GLN A 107 -8.78 7.47 -7.89
N ILE A 108 -9.15 6.23 -8.21
CA ILE A 108 -9.40 5.17 -7.24
C ILE A 108 -8.62 3.91 -7.60
N CYS A 109 -8.36 3.07 -6.59
CA CYS A 109 -7.89 1.71 -6.82
C CYS A 109 -8.90 0.95 -7.70
N TRP A 110 -8.41 0.23 -8.70
CA TRP A 110 -9.21 -0.58 -9.63
C TRP A 110 -10.15 -1.56 -8.90
N ALA A 111 -9.71 -2.10 -7.76
CA ALA A 111 -10.46 -3.07 -6.98
C ALA A 111 -11.64 -2.46 -6.20
N LEU A 112 -11.70 -1.13 -6.13
CA LEU A 112 -12.80 -0.40 -5.48
C LEU A 112 -13.82 0.14 -6.50
N TYR A 113 -13.60 -0.06 -7.81
CA TYR A 113 -14.51 0.40 -8.85
C TYR A 113 -15.92 -0.16 -8.64
N ASP A 114 -16.91 0.73 -8.64
CA ASP A 114 -18.31 0.38 -8.53
C ASP A 114 -19.17 1.29 -9.44
N PRO A 115 -19.70 0.78 -10.57
CA PRO A 115 -20.51 1.57 -11.47
C PRO A 115 -21.79 2.10 -10.84
N ASP A 116 -22.35 1.41 -9.83
CA ASP A 116 -23.59 1.82 -9.17
C ASP A 116 -23.38 3.07 -8.31
N LEU A 117 -22.13 3.38 -7.95
CA LEU A 117 -21.74 4.62 -7.26
C LEU A 117 -21.43 5.77 -8.24
N GLY A 118 -21.56 5.54 -9.54
CA GLY A 118 -21.24 6.52 -10.59
C GLY A 118 -19.76 6.56 -10.97
N ASP A 119 -18.98 5.54 -10.58
CA ASP A 119 -17.56 5.46 -10.91
C ASP A 119 -17.35 5.29 -12.42
N SER A 120 -16.22 5.82 -12.90
CA SER A 120 -15.76 5.62 -14.27
C SER A 120 -14.74 4.49 -14.34
N GLU A 121 -15.02 3.49 -15.17
CA GLU A 121 -14.13 2.35 -15.40
C GLU A 121 -12.78 2.83 -15.92
N GLY A 122 -11.68 2.21 -15.51
CA GLY A 122 -10.34 2.39 -16.07
C GLY A 122 -10.20 1.79 -17.47
N ARG A 123 -8.95 1.65 -17.94
CA ARG A 123 -8.65 0.90 -19.17
C ARG A 123 -7.47 -0.04 -18.92
N LEU A 124 -7.68 -1.33 -19.12
CA LEU A 124 -6.64 -2.35 -18.99
C LEU A 124 -6.07 -2.74 -20.36
N ALA A 125 -4.80 -3.12 -20.39
CA ALA A 125 -4.18 -3.78 -21.53
C ALA A 125 -4.57 -5.27 -21.60
N VAL A 126 -3.89 -6.00 -22.48
CA VAL A 126 -3.91 -7.47 -22.52
C VAL A 126 -3.34 -8.05 -21.21
N TYR A 127 -3.56 -9.35 -21.01
CA TYR A 127 -2.97 -10.07 -19.88
C TYR A 127 -1.44 -10.04 -19.96
N ASP A 128 -0.84 -9.78 -18.81
CA ASP A 128 0.61 -9.70 -18.61
C ASP A 128 0.88 -9.68 -17.09
N GLN A 129 1.75 -10.57 -16.63
CA GLN A 129 2.09 -10.76 -15.23
C GLN A 129 2.92 -9.61 -14.62
N GLY A 130 3.22 -8.56 -15.39
CA GLY A 130 3.87 -7.36 -14.88
C GLY A 130 5.32 -7.57 -14.47
N GLY A 131 6.01 -8.53 -15.10
CA GLY A 131 7.40 -8.86 -14.81
C GLY A 131 7.59 -9.94 -13.76
N ILE A 132 6.54 -10.37 -13.07
CA ILE A 132 6.56 -11.53 -12.16
C ILE A 132 6.61 -12.81 -13.02
N ASN A 133 7.53 -13.71 -12.72
CA ASN A 133 7.78 -14.91 -13.51
C ASN A 133 6.85 -16.07 -13.13
N SER A 134 6.59 -16.26 -11.84
CA SER A 134 5.77 -17.37 -11.33
C SER A 134 5.27 -17.12 -9.90
N SER A 135 4.35 -17.97 -9.41
CA SER A 135 3.96 -17.96 -7.99
C SER A 135 5.14 -18.25 -7.07
N ALA A 136 6.00 -19.20 -7.44
CA ALA A 136 7.14 -19.60 -6.62
C ALA A 136 8.16 -18.47 -6.44
N THR A 137 8.43 -17.71 -7.52
CA THR A 137 9.34 -16.56 -7.48
C THR A 137 8.72 -15.37 -6.74
N PHE A 138 7.41 -15.17 -6.85
CA PHE A 138 6.71 -14.18 -6.04
C PHE A 138 6.69 -14.53 -4.55
N GLU A 139 6.51 -15.81 -4.21
CA GLU A 139 6.54 -16.28 -2.82
C GLU A 139 7.88 -16.02 -2.15
N SER A 140 9.01 -16.09 -2.87
CA SER A 140 10.32 -15.74 -2.32
C SER A 140 10.50 -14.26 -1.99
N TRP A 141 9.61 -13.37 -2.43
CA TRP A 141 9.63 -11.96 -1.99
C TRP A 141 9.32 -11.83 -0.49
N PHE A 142 8.56 -12.79 0.05
CA PHE A 142 8.06 -12.78 1.43
C PHE A 142 8.58 -13.95 2.27
N ASN A 143 9.52 -14.72 1.74
CA ASN A 143 10.12 -15.89 2.39
C ASN A 143 11.62 -15.89 2.15
N ASP A 144 12.37 -16.24 3.20
CA ASP A 144 13.82 -16.39 3.09
C ASP A 144 14.13 -17.64 2.28
N VAL A 145 14.95 -17.49 1.25
CA VAL A 145 15.34 -18.58 0.36
C VAL A 145 16.85 -18.58 0.26
N LEU A 146 17.47 -19.66 0.75
CA LEU A 146 18.92 -19.81 0.79
C LEU A 146 19.52 -19.60 -0.61
N GLY A 147 20.52 -18.71 -0.69
CA GLY A 147 21.20 -18.36 -1.93
C GLY A 147 20.44 -17.35 -2.79
N VAL A 148 19.20 -16.96 -2.45
CA VAL A 148 18.40 -16.00 -3.23
C VAL A 148 18.19 -14.70 -2.46
N ASN A 149 17.71 -14.79 -1.21
CA ASN A 149 17.54 -13.65 -0.33
C ASN A 149 17.69 -14.06 1.13
N MET A 150 18.02 -13.09 1.98
CA MET A 150 17.94 -13.23 3.43
C MET A 150 17.23 -12.03 4.01
N SER A 151 16.45 -12.26 5.06
CA SER A 151 15.78 -11.17 5.75
C SER A 151 16.52 -10.71 6.99
N ARG A 152 16.33 -9.43 7.32
CA ARG A 152 16.61 -8.89 8.64
C ARG A 152 15.48 -7.98 9.09
N THR A 153 15.37 -7.83 10.39
CA THR A 153 14.53 -6.78 10.97
C THR A 153 15.21 -5.43 10.78
N LEU A 154 14.40 -4.42 10.46
CA LEU A 154 14.81 -3.02 10.41
C LEU A 154 13.82 -2.19 11.21
N ASP A 155 14.35 -1.41 12.15
CA ASP A 155 13.58 -0.42 12.89
C ASP A 155 13.75 0.94 12.24
N LEU A 156 12.63 1.58 11.91
CA LEU A 156 12.58 2.95 11.43
C LEU A 156 11.96 3.81 12.54
N GLU A 157 12.73 4.72 13.10
CA GLU A 157 12.20 5.76 13.96
C GLU A 157 11.52 6.82 13.09
N LEU A 158 10.22 7.02 13.30
CA LEU A 158 9.42 8.01 12.61
C LEU A 158 9.15 9.18 13.56
N GLU A 159 9.46 10.38 13.11
CA GLU A 159 9.25 11.62 13.87
C GLU A 159 7.93 12.28 13.46
N ARG A 160 7.18 12.73 14.46
CA ARG A 160 5.92 13.44 14.25
C ARG A 160 6.17 14.82 13.66
N GLN A 161 5.39 15.17 12.66
CA GLN A 161 5.44 16.45 11.97
C GLN A 161 4.34 17.38 12.49
N SER A 162 4.46 18.68 12.20
CA SER A 162 3.49 19.69 12.63
C SER A 162 2.06 19.46 12.11
N ASP A 163 1.91 18.70 11.01
CA ASP A 163 0.62 18.33 10.42
C ASP A 163 0.05 17.00 10.96
N GLY A 164 0.74 16.38 11.92
CA GLY A 164 0.36 15.11 12.54
C GLY A 164 0.84 13.86 11.78
N SER A 165 1.53 14.01 10.65
CA SER A 165 2.15 12.86 9.96
C SER A 165 3.41 12.38 10.70
N TYR A 166 3.84 11.14 10.43
CA TYR A 166 5.07 10.56 10.95
C TYR A 166 6.03 10.26 9.80
N VAL A 167 7.26 10.76 9.88
CA VAL A 167 8.24 10.72 8.78
C VAL A 167 9.55 10.10 9.24
N PHE A 168 10.08 9.17 8.42
CA PHE A 168 11.48 8.78 8.45
C PHE A 168 12.22 9.57 7.37
N ASP A 169 13.31 10.25 7.73
CA ASP A 169 14.20 10.90 6.77
C ASP A 169 15.58 10.24 6.80
N SER A 170 15.93 9.56 5.70
CA SER A 170 17.25 8.93 5.56
C SER A 170 18.40 9.93 5.51
N ASN A 171 18.13 11.19 5.17
CA ASN A 171 19.15 12.24 5.21
C ASN A 171 19.43 12.71 6.63
N GLU A 172 18.58 12.38 7.61
CA GLU A 172 18.77 12.77 9.01
C GLU A 172 19.21 11.61 9.90
N ALA A 173 18.76 10.39 9.61
CA ALA A 173 19.15 9.20 10.34
C ALA A 173 20.67 8.96 10.27
N GLN A 174 21.33 8.91 11.45
CA GLN A 174 22.80 8.82 11.53
C GLN A 174 23.35 7.58 10.81
N TRP A 175 22.72 6.43 10.99
CA TRP A 175 23.16 5.19 10.35
C TRP A 175 23.07 5.24 8.82
N CYS A 176 22.13 6.00 8.26
CA CYS A 176 22.08 6.25 6.81
C CYS A 176 23.20 7.20 6.38
N LYS A 177 23.42 8.29 7.13
CA LYS A 177 24.50 9.25 6.87
C LYS A 177 25.87 8.57 6.84
N ASP A 178 26.10 7.63 7.74
CA ASP A 178 27.37 6.90 7.89
C ASP A 178 27.73 6.08 6.65
N VAL A 179 26.72 5.57 5.92
CA VAL A 179 26.89 4.78 4.69
C VAL A 179 26.54 5.58 3.42
N GLY A 180 26.18 6.86 3.56
CA GLY A 180 25.86 7.74 2.44
C GLY A 180 24.47 7.50 1.81
N GLY A 181 23.55 6.83 2.51
CA GLY A 181 22.19 6.60 2.03
C GLY A 181 21.41 5.54 2.82
N PHE A 182 20.23 5.18 2.33
CA PHE A 182 19.43 4.11 2.92
C PHE A 182 19.89 2.75 2.40
N PHE A 183 20.92 2.19 3.04
CA PHE A 183 21.50 0.88 2.72
C PHE A 183 21.45 -0.04 3.95
N PRO A 184 20.26 -0.52 4.35
CA PRO A 184 20.07 -1.25 5.60
C PRO A 184 20.58 -2.71 5.56
N ILE A 185 20.93 -3.24 4.39
CA ILE A 185 21.54 -4.56 4.21
C ILE A 185 22.82 -4.33 3.39
N GLU A 186 23.92 -4.02 4.07
CA GLU A 186 25.29 -4.11 3.55
C GLU A 186 26.17 -4.88 4.53
#